data_AF-A0A4Q4XCB8-F1
#
_entry.id   AF-A0A4Q4XCB8-F1
#
_cell.length_a   1.000
_cell.length_b   1.000
_cell.length_c   1.000
_cell.angle_alpha   90.00
_cell.angle_beta   90.00
_cell.angle_gamma   90.00
#
_symmetry.space_group_name_H-M   'P 1'
#
loop_
_entity.id
_entity.type
_entity.pdbx_description
1 polymer ?
#
loop_
_entity_poly.entity_id
_entity_poly.type
_entity_poly.pdbx_seq_one_letter_code
_entity_poly.pdbx_strand_id
1 'polypeptide(L)'
;MNTVRYYDLSNVQGTARGWEREERILLCVPLRDAEQHMPMMFSHFRNFTYPHHLIDLAFLVSDSKDRTLQVLVQYLEELQNHEDPKQPYGEISIIEKDFGQQVDQNVESRHGFAAQASRRKLMAQARNWLLSAALRPYHSWVYWRDVDVETAPFTILEDLMRHNKDVIVPNVWRPLPDWLGGEQPYDLNSWQESETALALADTLDEDAVIVEGYAEYATWRPHLAYLRDPYGDPDMEMEIDGVGGVSILAKARVFRSGVHFPAFSFEKHAETEGFGKFSVVGLPHYTIWHLYEPSVDDIRHMEEMEQERLAKEAEEKARAEREKKIKDAFDDTNTQWEQDKSKMQNMAKEANKEAKESTEKSNSGSSKDSKPNSNQEEARDSKKTQEQKGLADA
;
A
#
# COMPACT_ATOMS: atom_id res chain seq x y z
N MET A 1 26.39 -39.48 -24.15
CA MET A 1 26.09 -39.34 -22.71
C MET A 1 25.47 -37.98 -22.35
N ASN A 2 25.72 -36.90 -23.09
CA ASN A 2 25.27 -35.53 -22.78
C ASN A 2 23.74 -35.32 -22.59
N THR A 3 22.91 -36.29 -22.93
CA THR A 3 21.45 -36.28 -22.76
C THR A 3 20.96 -37.03 -21.51
N VAL A 4 21.80 -37.82 -20.85
CA VAL A 4 21.44 -38.58 -19.65
C VAL A 4 21.64 -37.68 -18.42
N ARG A 5 20.60 -37.55 -17.60
CA ARG A 5 20.64 -36.84 -16.33
C ARG A 5 20.27 -37.81 -15.20
N TYR A 6 21.01 -37.75 -14.10
CA TYR A 6 20.70 -38.46 -12.86
C TYR A 6 20.34 -37.42 -11.80
N TYR A 7 19.30 -37.70 -11.03
CA TYR A 7 18.84 -36.86 -9.94
C TYR A 7 18.51 -37.75 -8.75
N ASP A 8 19.14 -37.46 -7.61
CA ASP A 8 18.79 -38.07 -6.34
C ASP A 8 17.92 -37.07 -5.54
N LEU A 9 16.64 -37.39 -5.40
CA LEU A 9 15.66 -36.53 -4.75
C LEU A 9 15.86 -36.42 -3.23
N SER A 10 16.73 -37.24 -2.63
CA SER A 10 17.12 -37.08 -1.22
C SER A 10 17.97 -35.83 -0.98
N ASN A 11 18.58 -35.26 -2.01
CA ASN A 11 19.40 -34.04 -1.92
C ASN A 11 18.59 -32.73 -2.00
N VAL A 12 17.29 -32.78 -2.34
CA VAL A 12 16.43 -31.61 -2.60
C VAL A 12 15.21 -31.59 -1.68
N GLN A 13 15.48 -31.64 -0.38
CA GLN A 13 14.46 -31.75 0.67
C GLN A 13 13.87 -30.41 1.12
N GLY A 14 14.55 -29.29 0.86
CA GLY A 14 14.22 -27.98 1.42
C GLY A 14 14.67 -27.85 2.88
N THR A 15 15.51 -26.86 3.19
CA THR A 15 16.02 -26.64 4.55
C THR A 15 15.97 -25.17 4.99
N ALA A 16 16.09 -24.96 6.30
CA ALA A 16 16.08 -23.64 6.96
C ALA A 16 17.05 -22.60 6.39
N ARG A 17 18.08 -23.02 5.63
CA ARG A 17 19.14 -22.16 5.11
C ARG A 17 19.42 -22.49 3.65
N GLY A 18 18.38 -22.48 2.83
CA GLY A 18 18.45 -22.87 1.42
C GLY A 18 19.49 -22.10 0.61
N TRP A 19 19.65 -20.80 0.90
CA TRP A 19 20.64 -19.93 0.24
C TRP A 19 22.10 -20.35 0.52
N GLU A 20 22.40 -20.89 1.72
CA GLU A 20 23.75 -21.43 2.04
C GLU A 20 24.03 -22.77 1.36
N ARG A 21 22.98 -23.44 0.85
CA ARG A 21 23.01 -24.79 0.29
C ARG A 21 22.72 -24.85 -1.22
N GLU A 22 22.66 -23.68 -1.87
CA GLU A 22 22.34 -23.53 -3.29
C GLU A 22 20.99 -24.20 -3.66
N GLU A 23 20.03 -24.21 -2.72
CA GLU A 23 18.72 -24.82 -2.93
C GLU A 23 17.91 -24.01 -3.96
N ARG A 24 17.37 -24.68 -4.98
CA ARG A 24 16.60 -24.02 -6.04
C ARG A 24 15.14 -23.83 -5.67
N ILE A 25 14.61 -22.65 -5.98
CA ILE A 25 13.22 -22.26 -5.79
C ILE A 25 12.53 -22.21 -7.16
N LEU A 26 11.37 -22.84 -7.28
CA LEU A 26 10.45 -22.57 -8.39
C LEU A 26 9.46 -21.49 -7.96
N LEU A 27 9.53 -20.29 -8.53
CA LEU A 27 8.57 -19.22 -8.27
C LEU A 27 7.43 -19.29 -9.30
N CYS A 28 6.22 -19.56 -8.84
CA CYS A 28 5.03 -19.71 -9.67
C CYS A 28 4.09 -18.50 -9.56
N VAL A 29 3.80 -17.85 -10.69
CA VAL A 29 2.84 -16.74 -10.79
C VAL A 29 1.75 -17.07 -11.83
N PRO A 30 0.49 -17.33 -11.42
CA PRO A 30 -0.63 -17.32 -12.34
C PRO A 30 -0.96 -15.88 -12.76
N LEU A 31 -1.27 -15.67 -14.03
CA LEU A 31 -1.50 -14.35 -14.62
C LEU A 31 -2.79 -14.32 -15.43
N ARG A 32 -3.59 -13.29 -15.18
CA ARG A 32 -4.73 -12.90 -16.00
C ARG A 32 -4.90 -11.39 -15.96
N ASP A 33 -5.01 -10.75 -17.12
CA ASP A 33 -5.30 -9.30 -17.25
C ASP A 33 -4.40 -8.44 -16.33
N ALA A 34 -3.11 -8.79 -16.30
CA ALA A 34 -2.14 -8.37 -15.31
C ALA A 34 -1.13 -7.31 -15.81
N GLU A 35 -1.33 -6.72 -16.99
CA GLU A 35 -0.42 -5.75 -17.62
C GLU A 35 -0.01 -4.62 -16.67
N GLN A 36 -0.97 -4.08 -15.92
CA GLN A 36 -0.78 -2.95 -15.00
C GLN A 36 0.11 -3.28 -13.79
N HIS A 37 0.19 -4.54 -13.36
CA HIS A 37 0.92 -4.95 -12.16
C HIS A 37 2.38 -5.33 -12.47
N MET A 38 2.74 -5.56 -13.74
CA MET A 38 4.08 -5.95 -14.18
C MET A 38 5.21 -5.02 -13.65
N PRO A 39 5.11 -3.68 -13.70
CA PRO A 39 6.19 -2.82 -13.21
C PRO A 39 6.49 -3.05 -11.72
N MET A 40 5.45 -3.29 -10.92
CA MET A 40 5.55 -3.56 -9.49
C MET A 40 6.09 -4.97 -9.22
N MET A 41 5.58 -6.01 -9.88
CA MET A 41 6.10 -7.38 -9.73
C MET A 41 7.60 -7.45 -10.06
N PHE A 42 8.03 -6.83 -11.17
CA PHE A 42 9.43 -6.80 -11.56
C PHE A 42 10.29 -5.87 -10.69
N SER A 43 9.72 -4.93 -9.94
CA SER A 43 10.48 -4.19 -8.93
C SER A 43 10.84 -5.11 -7.75
N HIS A 44 9.91 -5.97 -7.32
CA HIS A 44 10.19 -6.99 -6.31
C HIS A 44 11.24 -8.01 -6.76
N PHE A 45 11.16 -8.50 -8.00
CA PHE A 45 12.15 -9.44 -8.53
C PHE A 45 13.57 -8.87 -8.59
N ARG A 46 13.76 -7.55 -8.75
CA ARG A 46 15.09 -6.94 -8.71
C ARG A 46 15.66 -6.77 -7.30
N ASN A 47 14.77 -6.79 -6.30
CA ASN A 47 15.07 -6.50 -4.90
C ASN A 47 15.18 -7.73 -3.99
N PHE A 48 14.83 -8.95 -4.45
CA PHE A 48 15.00 -10.15 -3.63
C PHE A 48 16.46 -10.35 -3.19
N THR A 49 16.66 -10.77 -1.94
CA THR A 49 18.01 -11.06 -1.43
C THR A 49 18.49 -12.47 -1.76
N TYR A 50 17.56 -13.41 -1.98
CA TYR A 50 17.87 -14.78 -2.37
C TYR A 50 18.56 -14.79 -3.75
N PRO A 51 19.67 -15.53 -3.96
CA PRO A 51 20.42 -15.42 -5.20
C PRO A 51 19.56 -15.75 -6.45
N HIS A 52 19.34 -14.79 -7.34
CA HIS A 52 18.37 -14.91 -8.44
C HIS A 52 18.63 -16.12 -9.37
N HIS A 53 19.90 -16.49 -9.59
CA HIS A 53 20.28 -17.67 -10.39
C HIS A 53 19.83 -19.02 -9.78
N LEU A 54 19.38 -19.04 -8.52
CA LEU A 54 18.75 -20.18 -7.84
C LEU A 54 17.21 -20.11 -7.87
N ILE A 55 16.63 -19.02 -8.37
CA ILE A 55 15.19 -18.87 -8.56
C ILE A 55 14.89 -19.11 -10.04
N ASP A 56 14.10 -20.14 -10.29
CA ASP A 56 13.54 -20.45 -11.60
C ASP A 56 12.11 -19.88 -11.64
N LEU A 57 11.78 -19.08 -12.66
CA LEU A 57 10.50 -18.38 -12.76
C LEU A 57 9.53 -19.18 -13.65
N ALA A 58 8.28 -19.32 -13.22
CA ALA A 58 7.24 -19.97 -13.99
C ALA A 58 5.95 -19.14 -13.97
N PHE A 59 5.51 -18.75 -15.17
CA PHE A 59 4.29 -17.97 -15.39
C PHE A 59 3.26 -18.82 -16.12
N LEU A 60 1.99 -18.70 -15.74
CA LEU A 60 0.88 -19.19 -16.55
C LEU A 60 -0.04 -18.03 -16.92
N VAL A 61 -0.13 -17.70 -18.21
CA VAL A 61 -1.07 -16.71 -18.74
C VAL A 61 -2.34 -17.42 -19.21
N SER A 62 -3.49 -16.98 -18.72
CA SER A 62 -4.81 -17.57 -18.99
C SER A 62 -5.88 -16.51 -19.21
N ASP A 63 -6.78 -16.74 -20.17
CA ASP A 63 -8.03 -16.01 -20.41
C ASP A 63 -7.88 -14.47 -20.39
N SER A 64 -6.70 -13.99 -20.81
CA SER A 64 -6.27 -12.58 -20.79
C SER A 64 -6.65 -11.86 -22.08
N LYS A 65 -6.94 -10.56 -21.97
CA LYS A 65 -7.45 -9.70 -23.04
C LYS A 65 -6.63 -8.42 -23.23
N ASP A 66 -5.75 -8.11 -22.29
CA ASP A 66 -4.78 -7.02 -22.33
C ASP A 66 -3.45 -7.47 -22.97
N ARG A 67 -2.35 -6.73 -22.74
CA ARG A 67 -1.02 -7.08 -23.25
C ARG A 67 -0.16 -7.85 -22.25
N THR A 68 -0.75 -8.52 -21.25
CA THR A 68 -0.04 -9.29 -20.20
C THR A 68 1.17 -10.07 -20.73
N LEU A 69 0.97 -10.93 -21.74
CA LEU A 69 2.03 -11.77 -22.30
C LEU A 69 3.16 -10.95 -22.96
N GLN A 70 2.81 -9.89 -23.67
CA GLN A 70 3.76 -9.05 -24.41
C GLN A 70 4.64 -8.25 -23.45
N VAL A 71 4.01 -7.67 -22.42
CA VAL A 71 4.70 -6.89 -21.38
C VAL A 71 5.52 -7.80 -20.47
N LEU A 72 5.01 -8.99 -20.12
CA LEU A 72 5.78 -10.01 -19.39
C LEU A 72 7.08 -10.37 -20.14
N VAL A 73 7.00 -10.67 -21.44
CA VAL A 73 8.20 -11.00 -22.25
C VAL A 73 9.19 -9.83 -22.27
N GLN A 74 8.72 -8.59 -22.48
CA GLN A 74 9.60 -7.41 -22.45
C GLN A 74 10.34 -7.28 -21.12
N TYR A 75 9.64 -7.35 -19.99
CA TYR A 75 10.27 -7.23 -18.67
C TYR A 75 11.22 -8.39 -18.36
N LEU A 76 10.95 -9.61 -18.85
CA LEU A 76 11.88 -10.75 -18.72
C LEU A 76 13.13 -10.56 -19.59
N GLU A 77 13.01 -10.05 -20.81
CA GLU A 77 14.16 -9.71 -21.65
C GLU A 77 15.02 -8.60 -21.02
N GLU A 78 14.40 -7.57 -20.45
CA GLU A 78 15.11 -6.52 -19.69
C GLU A 78 15.82 -7.07 -18.45
N LEU A 79 15.19 -8.00 -17.71
CA LEU A 79 15.74 -8.61 -16.51
C LEU A 79 16.91 -9.57 -16.82
N GLN A 80 16.80 -10.39 -17.86
CA GLN A 80 17.85 -11.36 -18.23
C GLN A 80 19.04 -10.71 -18.96
N ASN A 81 18.86 -9.55 -19.60
CA ASN A 81 19.94 -8.79 -20.23
C ASN A 81 20.58 -7.73 -19.31
N HIS A 82 20.25 -7.74 -18.00
CA HIS A 82 20.75 -6.77 -17.05
C HIS A 82 22.29 -6.84 -16.86
N GLU A 83 22.95 -5.68 -16.73
CA GLU A 83 24.43 -5.60 -16.70
C GLU A 83 25.07 -6.24 -15.45
N ASP A 84 24.42 -6.15 -14.29
CA ASP A 84 24.84 -6.88 -13.09
C ASP A 84 24.54 -8.39 -13.23
N PRO A 85 25.57 -9.28 -13.25
CA PRO A 85 25.38 -10.72 -13.41
C PRO A 85 24.64 -11.39 -12.23
N LYS A 86 24.32 -10.68 -11.14
CA LYS A 86 23.47 -11.17 -10.06
C LYS A 86 21.97 -11.00 -10.33
N GLN A 87 21.59 -10.13 -11.27
CA GLN A 87 20.18 -9.81 -11.53
C GLN A 87 19.44 -10.85 -12.38
N PRO A 88 20.06 -11.52 -13.38
CA PRO A 88 19.41 -12.59 -14.11
C PRO A 88 18.99 -13.78 -13.24
N TYR A 89 17.80 -14.30 -13.54
CA TYR A 89 17.18 -15.48 -12.97
C TYR A 89 17.62 -16.77 -13.69
N GLY A 90 17.25 -17.93 -13.13
CA GLY A 90 17.54 -19.25 -13.67
C GLY A 90 16.72 -19.64 -14.92
N GLU A 91 16.13 -20.84 -14.90
CA GLU A 91 15.20 -21.31 -15.93
C GLU A 91 13.90 -20.48 -15.85
N ILE A 92 13.48 -19.90 -16.98
CA ILE A 92 12.25 -19.11 -17.08
C ILE A 92 11.29 -19.86 -18.01
N SER A 93 10.09 -20.16 -17.52
CA SER A 93 9.01 -20.82 -18.26
C SER A 93 7.79 -19.91 -18.34
N ILE A 94 7.28 -19.68 -19.56
CA ILE A 94 5.97 -19.05 -19.78
C ILE A 94 5.07 -20.11 -20.40
N ILE A 95 3.96 -20.41 -19.74
CA ILE A 95 2.92 -21.31 -20.23
C ILE A 95 1.70 -20.45 -20.59
N GLU A 96 1.22 -20.56 -21.82
CA GLU A 96 -0.04 -19.95 -22.23
C GLU A 96 -1.10 -21.05 -22.29
N LYS A 97 -2.16 -20.93 -21.49
CA LYS A 97 -3.27 -21.87 -21.49
C LYS A 97 -4.54 -21.26 -20.92
N ASP A 98 -5.57 -21.17 -21.75
CA ASP A 98 -6.92 -20.84 -21.32
C ASP A 98 -7.64 -22.01 -20.64
N PHE A 99 -8.55 -21.65 -19.74
CA PHE A 99 -9.53 -22.56 -19.12
C PHE A 99 -10.97 -22.22 -19.47
N GLY A 100 -11.22 -21.15 -20.24
CA GLY A 100 -12.53 -20.79 -20.75
C GLY A 100 -13.43 -20.18 -19.67
N GLN A 101 -12.85 -19.46 -18.71
CA GLN A 101 -13.59 -18.86 -17.61
C GLN A 101 -14.52 -17.77 -18.14
N GLN A 102 -15.80 -18.10 -18.33
CA GLN A 102 -16.79 -17.19 -18.87
C GLN A 102 -16.98 -15.99 -17.96
N VAL A 103 -16.85 -14.80 -18.56
CA VAL A 103 -16.98 -13.52 -17.88
C VAL A 103 -18.43 -13.05 -18.05
N ASP A 104 -19.30 -13.47 -17.13
CA ASP A 104 -20.65 -12.91 -17.06
C ASP A 104 -20.57 -11.39 -16.82
N GLN A 105 -21.44 -10.65 -17.49
CA GLN A 105 -21.40 -9.18 -17.51
C GLN A 105 -21.99 -8.54 -16.24
N ASN A 106 -22.75 -9.29 -15.44
CA ASN A 106 -23.31 -8.81 -14.18
C ASN A 106 -22.33 -9.02 -13.02
N VAL A 107 -21.78 -7.92 -12.49
CA VAL A 107 -20.84 -7.92 -11.35
C VAL A 107 -21.46 -8.60 -10.12
N GLU A 108 -22.75 -8.38 -9.87
CA GLU A 108 -23.53 -9.03 -8.79
C GLU A 108 -23.55 -10.57 -8.91
N SER A 109 -23.48 -11.12 -10.13
CA SER A 109 -23.42 -12.58 -10.36
C SER A 109 -22.03 -13.15 -10.04
N ARG A 110 -20.96 -12.38 -10.28
CA ARG A 110 -19.57 -12.81 -10.06
C ARG A 110 -19.25 -13.04 -8.58
N HIS A 111 -19.87 -12.25 -7.71
CA HIS A 111 -19.75 -12.38 -6.27
C HIS A 111 -20.83 -13.27 -5.67
N GLY A 112 -21.73 -13.89 -6.44
CA GLY A 112 -22.68 -14.86 -5.88
C GLY A 112 -21.96 -16.09 -5.34
N PHE A 113 -22.31 -16.53 -4.13
CA PHE A 113 -21.73 -17.69 -3.45
C PHE A 113 -21.60 -18.93 -4.38
N ALA A 114 -22.62 -19.22 -5.18
CA ALA A 114 -22.63 -20.34 -6.13
C ALA A 114 -21.59 -20.25 -7.27
N ALA A 115 -21.14 -19.05 -7.65
CA ALA A 115 -20.16 -18.86 -8.73
C ALA A 115 -18.71 -19.07 -8.24
N GLN A 116 -18.43 -18.78 -6.96
CA GLN A 116 -17.08 -18.86 -6.39
C GLN A 116 -16.52 -20.29 -6.39
N ALA A 117 -17.35 -21.30 -6.07
CA ALA A 117 -16.93 -22.70 -6.10
C ALA A 117 -16.38 -23.12 -7.48
N SER A 118 -17.05 -22.71 -8.56
CA SER A 118 -16.61 -22.97 -9.94
C SER A 118 -15.34 -22.20 -10.29
N ARG A 119 -15.21 -20.94 -9.85
CA ARG A 119 -13.99 -20.14 -10.03
C ARG A 119 -12.78 -20.77 -9.33
N ARG A 120 -12.92 -21.18 -8.06
CA ARG A 120 -11.86 -21.89 -7.31
C ARG A 120 -11.42 -23.16 -8.03
N LYS A 121 -12.36 -23.99 -8.47
CA LYS A 121 -12.07 -25.23 -9.22
C LYS A 121 -11.27 -24.94 -10.50
N LEU A 122 -11.55 -23.85 -11.23
CA LEU A 122 -10.75 -23.42 -12.40
C LEU A 122 -9.36 -22.88 -12.03
N MET A 123 -9.25 -22.05 -10.98
CA MET A 123 -7.97 -21.54 -10.48
C MET A 123 -7.04 -22.68 -10.01
N ALA A 124 -7.61 -23.72 -9.37
CA ALA A 124 -6.89 -24.92 -8.98
C ALA A 124 -6.31 -25.66 -10.20
N GLN A 125 -7.06 -25.74 -11.31
CA GLN A 125 -6.53 -26.28 -12.56
C GLN A 125 -5.36 -25.45 -13.06
N ALA A 126 -5.49 -24.12 -13.15
CA ALA A 126 -4.41 -23.23 -13.58
C ALA A 126 -3.12 -23.42 -12.74
N ARG A 127 -3.23 -23.41 -11.39
CA ARG A 127 -2.08 -23.66 -10.50
C ARG A 127 -1.47 -25.06 -10.74
N ASN A 128 -2.29 -26.11 -10.88
CA ASN A 128 -1.78 -27.47 -11.16
C ASN A 128 -1.09 -27.60 -12.53
N TRP A 129 -1.61 -26.95 -13.58
CA TRP A 129 -1.00 -26.95 -14.91
C TRP A 129 0.36 -26.24 -14.90
N LEU A 130 0.45 -25.08 -14.24
CA LEU A 130 1.71 -24.35 -14.05
C LEU A 130 2.75 -25.20 -13.31
N LEU A 131 2.36 -25.77 -12.16
CA LEU A 131 3.24 -26.61 -11.33
C LEU A 131 3.75 -27.84 -12.10
N SER A 132 2.85 -28.59 -12.75
CA SER A 132 3.20 -29.83 -13.44
C SER A 132 4.05 -29.61 -14.70
N ALA A 133 3.89 -28.46 -15.37
CA ALA A 133 4.74 -28.09 -16.49
C ALA A 133 6.15 -27.61 -16.06
N ALA A 134 6.26 -26.94 -14.91
CA ALA A 134 7.48 -26.25 -14.50
C ALA A 134 8.33 -26.98 -13.44
N LEU A 135 7.75 -27.86 -12.60
CA LEU A 135 8.49 -28.54 -11.54
C LEU A 135 9.58 -29.47 -12.10
N ARG A 136 10.83 -29.28 -11.63
CA ARG A 136 12.01 -30.06 -12.03
C ARG A 136 12.53 -30.91 -10.87
N PRO A 137 13.33 -31.96 -11.14
CA PRO A 137 13.92 -32.80 -10.09
C PRO A 137 14.88 -32.07 -9.14
N TYR A 138 15.40 -30.90 -9.53
CA TYR A 138 16.40 -30.15 -8.77
C TYR A 138 15.82 -29.06 -7.86
N HIS A 139 14.51 -28.75 -7.94
CA HIS A 139 13.88 -27.79 -7.04
C HIS A 139 13.79 -28.34 -5.61
N SER A 140 14.12 -27.53 -4.62
CA SER A 140 13.92 -27.83 -3.19
C SER A 140 12.67 -27.15 -2.64
N TRP A 141 12.29 -26.01 -3.23
CA TRP A 141 11.15 -25.19 -2.83
C TRP A 141 10.29 -24.79 -4.03
N VAL A 142 9.02 -24.53 -3.76
CA VAL A 142 8.08 -23.87 -4.67
C VAL A 142 7.50 -22.67 -3.92
N TYR A 143 7.54 -21.49 -4.53
CA TYR A 143 6.98 -20.26 -3.97
C TYR A 143 5.86 -19.77 -4.89
N TRP A 144 4.63 -19.82 -4.40
CA TRP A 144 3.47 -19.22 -5.07
C TRP A 144 3.39 -17.76 -4.69
N ARG A 145 3.19 -16.89 -5.68
CA ARG A 145 2.94 -15.46 -5.44
C ARG A 145 1.94 -14.94 -6.46
N ASP A 146 0.91 -14.23 -6.00
CA ASP A 146 -0.01 -13.50 -6.89
C ASP A 146 0.63 -12.16 -7.34
N VAL A 147 0.25 -11.66 -8.52
CA VAL A 147 0.97 -10.59 -9.25
C VAL A 147 0.79 -9.18 -8.63
N ASP A 148 -0.20 -9.05 -7.76
CA ASP A 148 -0.78 -7.85 -7.15
C ASP A 148 -0.35 -7.63 -5.70
N VAL A 149 0.64 -8.38 -5.20
CA VAL A 149 1.30 -8.13 -3.90
C VAL A 149 2.15 -6.85 -3.96
N GLU A 150 1.55 -5.72 -3.55
CA GLU A 150 2.10 -4.36 -3.55
C GLU A 150 3.41 -4.18 -2.77
N THR A 151 3.53 -4.74 -1.56
CA THR A 151 4.82 -4.75 -0.84
C THR A 151 5.05 -6.04 -0.05
N ALA A 152 6.30 -6.49 -0.01
CA ALA A 152 6.77 -7.59 0.82
C ALA A 152 8.25 -7.36 1.19
N PRO A 153 8.74 -7.90 2.32
CA PRO A 153 10.16 -7.84 2.65
C PRO A 153 11.03 -8.49 1.56
N PHE A 154 12.18 -7.88 1.28
CA PHE A 154 13.13 -8.36 0.26
C PHE A 154 13.70 -9.75 0.60
N THR A 155 13.71 -10.08 1.89
CA THR A 155 14.15 -11.33 2.52
C THR A 155 13.05 -12.39 2.64
N ILE A 156 11.85 -12.19 2.08
CA ILE A 156 10.68 -13.07 2.32
C ILE A 156 10.94 -14.56 2.04
N LEU A 157 11.80 -14.89 1.08
CA LEU A 157 12.13 -16.28 0.77
C LEU A 157 12.94 -16.89 1.93
N GLU A 158 13.99 -16.22 2.39
CA GLU A 158 14.81 -16.61 3.54
C GLU A 158 14.02 -16.60 4.85
N ASP A 159 13.21 -15.55 5.07
CA ASP A 159 12.40 -15.33 6.26
C ASP A 159 11.35 -16.42 6.44
N LEU A 160 10.74 -16.91 5.36
CA LEU A 160 9.82 -18.05 5.39
C LEU A 160 10.58 -19.39 5.46
N MET A 161 11.71 -19.53 4.74
CA MET A 161 12.50 -20.77 4.75
C MET A 161 13.01 -21.16 6.13
N ARG A 162 13.47 -20.21 6.94
CA ARG A 162 14.11 -20.47 8.25
C ARG A 162 13.21 -21.23 9.24
N HIS A 163 11.89 -21.06 9.15
CA HIS A 163 10.89 -21.81 9.92
C HIS A 163 10.87 -23.31 9.58
N ASN A 164 11.43 -23.70 8.43
CA ASN A 164 11.68 -25.08 8.01
C ASN A 164 10.43 -25.97 7.91
N LYS A 165 9.24 -25.35 7.80
CA LYS A 165 7.96 -26.04 7.62
C LYS A 165 7.84 -26.65 6.22
N ASP A 166 6.91 -27.59 6.06
CA ASP A 166 6.61 -28.15 4.74
C ASP A 166 5.79 -27.19 3.87
N VAL A 167 4.91 -26.39 4.49
CA VAL A 167 4.18 -25.28 3.89
C VAL A 167 4.11 -24.15 4.91
N ILE A 168 4.35 -22.91 4.48
CA ILE A 168 4.23 -21.71 5.30
C ILE A 168 3.67 -20.52 4.51
N VAL A 169 2.83 -19.72 5.16
CA VAL A 169 2.24 -18.49 4.60
C VAL A 169 2.45 -17.28 5.54
N PRO A 170 2.71 -16.07 4.99
CA PRO A 170 2.66 -14.83 5.75
C PRO A 170 1.21 -14.40 5.98
N ASN A 171 1.00 -13.40 6.84
CA ASN A 171 -0.27 -12.68 6.92
C ASN A 171 -0.40 -11.69 5.74
N VAL A 172 -1.60 -11.50 5.21
CA VAL A 172 -1.85 -10.64 4.03
C VAL A 172 -2.89 -9.58 4.36
N TRP A 173 -2.45 -8.33 4.30
CA TRP A 173 -3.25 -7.14 4.54
C TRP A 173 -3.31 -6.28 3.27
N ARG A 174 -4.22 -5.30 3.25
CA ARG A 174 -4.38 -4.34 2.16
C ARG A 174 -4.33 -2.93 2.75
N PRO A 175 -3.49 -2.01 2.23
CA PRO A 175 -3.56 -0.62 2.64
C PRO A 175 -4.89 -0.04 2.15
N LEU A 176 -5.44 0.90 2.90
CA LEU A 176 -6.62 1.64 2.51
C LEU A 176 -6.29 3.13 2.53
N PRO A 177 -7.03 3.94 1.78
CA PRO A 177 -7.03 5.37 2.02
C PRO A 177 -7.51 5.71 3.44
N ASP A 178 -7.04 6.83 3.98
CA ASP A 178 -7.35 7.26 5.36
C ASP A 178 -8.86 7.31 5.67
N TRP A 179 -9.68 7.72 4.70
CA TRP A 179 -11.14 7.80 4.84
C TRP A 179 -11.84 6.44 4.95
N LEU A 180 -11.18 5.34 4.58
CA LEU A 180 -11.64 3.96 4.79
C LEU A 180 -10.96 3.27 5.98
N GLY A 181 -10.12 3.96 6.75
CA GLY A 181 -9.46 3.43 7.94
C GLY A 181 -8.00 3.00 7.78
N GLY A 182 -7.34 3.33 6.66
CA GLY A 182 -5.88 3.22 6.50
C GLY A 182 -5.32 1.81 6.21
N GLU A 183 -5.88 0.76 6.79
CA GLU A 183 -5.50 -0.64 6.52
C GLU A 183 -6.63 -1.62 6.84
N GLN A 184 -6.65 -2.77 6.16
CA GLN A 184 -7.55 -3.89 6.49
C GLN A 184 -6.93 -5.27 6.26
N PRO A 185 -7.44 -6.31 6.95
CA PRO A 185 -7.34 -7.71 6.53
C PRO A 185 -7.71 -7.90 5.05
N TYR A 186 -6.95 -8.73 4.33
CA TYR A 186 -7.22 -9.08 2.93
C TYR A 186 -7.48 -10.57 2.73
N ASP A 187 -6.51 -11.43 3.04
CA ASP A 187 -6.66 -12.88 2.81
C ASP A 187 -7.43 -13.55 3.95
N LEU A 188 -8.72 -13.78 3.74
CA LEU A 188 -9.57 -14.53 4.67
C LEU A 188 -9.51 -16.06 4.44
N ASN A 189 -8.72 -16.55 3.48
CA ASN A 189 -8.63 -17.98 3.15
C ASN A 189 -7.56 -18.72 3.98
N SER A 190 -6.75 -17.97 4.74
CA SER A 190 -5.80 -18.51 5.71
C SER A 190 -6.47 -18.56 7.08
N TRP A 191 -6.83 -19.75 7.57
CA TRP A 191 -7.67 -19.93 8.76
C TRP A 191 -7.43 -21.25 9.50
N GLN A 192 -7.70 -21.27 10.81
CA GLN A 192 -7.84 -22.50 11.60
C GLN A 192 -9.28 -23.01 11.55
N GLU A 193 -9.46 -24.33 11.58
CA GLU A 193 -10.78 -24.97 11.48
C GLU A 193 -11.63 -24.73 12.74
N SER A 194 -12.96 -24.82 12.61
CA SER A 194 -13.90 -24.66 13.73
C SER A 194 -14.88 -25.84 13.83
N GLU A 195 -15.33 -26.15 15.05
CA GLU A 195 -16.38 -27.16 15.28
C GLU A 195 -17.68 -26.82 14.52
N THR A 196 -18.01 -25.52 14.40
CA THR A 196 -19.20 -25.06 13.68
C THR A 196 -19.06 -25.26 12.16
N ALA A 197 -17.87 -25.02 11.61
CA ALA A 197 -17.59 -25.23 10.19
C ALA A 197 -17.56 -26.72 9.83
N LEU A 198 -17.02 -27.58 10.70
CA LEU A 198 -17.10 -29.05 10.55
C LEU A 198 -18.56 -29.54 10.59
N ALA A 199 -19.34 -29.09 11.59
CA ALA A 199 -20.75 -29.42 11.68
C ALA A 199 -21.57 -28.92 10.48
N LEU A 200 -21.22 -27.76 9.92
CA LEU A 200 -21.79 -27.28 8.66
C LEU A 200 -21.39 -28.19 7.49
N ALA A 201 -20.10 -28.51 7.34
CA ALA A 201 -19.59 -29.35 6.26
C ALA A 201 -20.30 -30.72 6.18
N ASP A 202 -20.59 -31.34 7.33
CA ASP A 202 -21.37 -32.60 7.42
C ASP A 202 -22.81 -32.50 6.88
N THR A 203 -23.38 -31.29 6.81
CA THR A 203 -24.74 -31.07 6.27
C THR A 203 -24.79 -30.80 4.76
N LEU A 204 -23.64 -30.59 4.11
CA LEU A 204 -23.57 -30.20 2.70
C LEU A 204 -23.39 -31.39 1.75
N ASP A 205 -23.90 -31.28 0.53
CA ASP A 205 -23.70 -32.26 -0.55
C ASP A 205 -22.21 -32.47 -0.87
N GLU A 206 -21.84 -33.65 -1.40
CA GLU A 206 -20.44 -34.03 -1.67
C GLU A 206 -19.69 -33.00 -2.54
N ASP A 207 -20.32 -32.49 -3.59
CA ASP A 207 -19.75 -31.51 -4.53
C ASP A 207 -19.69 -30.05 -4.03
N ALA A 208 -20.33 -29.76 -2.89
CA ALA A 208 -20.40 -28.42 -2.31
C ALA A 208 -19.02 -27.94 -1.87
N VAL A 209 -18.80 -26.63 -1.95
CA VAL A 209 -17.56 -25.96 -1.51
C VAL A 209 -17.92 -24.80 -0.59
N ILE A 210 -17.38 -24.80 0.61
CA ILE A 210 -17.39 -23.68 1.55
C ILE A 210 -16.38 -22.66 1.02
N VAL A 211 -16.77 -21.39 0.97
CA VAL A 211 -15.91 -20.27 0.57
C VAL A 211 -16.06 -19.17 1.61
N GLU A 212 -14.96 -18.73 2.20
CA GLU A 212 -14.97 -17.72 3.26
C GLU A 212 -15.38 -16.32 2.74
N GLY A 213 -15.81 -15.46 3.68
CA GLY A 213 -16.25 -14.09 3.39
C GLY A 213 -17.71 -13.95 2.95
N TYR A 214 -18.50 -15.03 3.02
CA TYR A 214 -19.90 -15.09 2.61
C TYR A 214 -20.87 -15.22 3.78
N ALA A 215 -21.91 -14.38 3.80
CA ALA A 215 -22.90 -14.35 4.89
C ALA A 215 -23.79 -15.60 4.92
N GLU A 216 -23.84 -16.35 3.81
CA GLU A 216 -24.58 -17.59 3.64
C GLU A 216 -24.11 -18.69 4.62
N TYR A 217 -22.82 -18.75 4.93
CA TYR A 217 -22.21 -19.76 5.81
C TYR A 217 -21.44 -19.10 6.97
N ALA A 218 -22.03 -19.15 8.16
CA ALA A 218 -21.38 -18.73 9.39
C ALA A 218 -20.39 -19.81 9.88
N THR A 219 -19.18 -19.81 9.32
CA THR A 219 -18.11 -20.79 9.61
C THR A 219 -17.46 -20.58 10.98
N TRP A 220 -17.43 -19.34 11.49
CA TRP A 220 -16.78 -18.95 12.77
C TRP A 220 -15.30 -19.38 12.87
N ARG A 221 -14.61 -19.48 11.73
CA ARG A 221 -13.20 -19.84 11.69
C ARG A 221 -12.33 -18.66 12.15
N PRO A 222 -11.33 -18.87 13.03
CA PRO A 222 -10.32 -17.85 13.30
C PRO A 222 -9.40 -17.70 12.07
N HIS A 223 -9.58 -16.60 11.34
CA HIS A 223 -8.75 -16.25 10.18
C HIS A 223 -7.44 -15.59 10.64
N LEU A 224 -6.31 -16.01 10.03
CA LEU A 224 -4.96 -15.49 10.27
C LEU A 224 -4.91 -13.96 10.16
N ALA A 225 -5.67 -13.39 9.22
CA ALA A 225 -5.70 -11.96 8.97
C ALA A 225 -6.19 -11.12 10.17
N TYR A 226 -7.11 -11.63 10.98
CA TYR A 226 -7.58 -10.92 12.18
C TYR A 226 -6.65 -11.07 13.41
N LEU A 227 -5.60 -11.90 13.31
CA LEU A 227 -4.68 -12.20 14.42
C LEU A 227 -3.40 -11.36 14.38
N ARG A 228 -3.30 -10.36 13.49
CA ARG A 228 -2.15 -9.45 13.43
C ARG A 228 -2.11 -8.51 14.63
N ASP A 229 -1.02 -8.55 15.37
CA ASP A 229 -0.54 -7.48 16.23
C ASP A 229 0.65 -6.80 15.53
N PRO A 230 0.60 -5.50 15.20
CA PRO A 230 1.73 -4.75 14.62
C PRO A 230 2.99 -4.73 15.49
N TYR A 231 2.89 -5.05 16.79
CA TYR A 231 3.99 -5.17 17.74
C TYR A 231 4.28 -6.62 18.15
N GLY A 232 3.56 -7.59 17.57
CA GLY A 232 3.76 -9.00 17.81
C GLY A 232 5.07 -9.54 17.21
N ASP A 233 5.48 -10.72 17.68
CA ASP A 233 6.68 -11.39 17.18
C ASP A 233 6.47 -11.88 15.74
N PRO A 234 7.20 -11.37 14.72
CA PRO A 234 7.08 -11.84 13.34
C PRO A 234 7.46 -13.33 13.17
N ASP A 235 8.17 -13.90 14.15
CA ASP A 235 8.55 -15.31 14.16
C ASP A 235 7.48 -16.22 14.78
N MET A 236 6.38 -15.65 15.30
CA MET A 236 5.27 -16.43 15.86
C MET A 236 4.66 -17.35 14.81
N GLU A 237 4.59 -18.64 15.13
CA GLU A 237 4.01 -19.67 14.26
C GLU A 237 2.63 -20.10 14.76
N MET A 238 1.72 -20.37 13.82
CA MET A 238 0.39 -20.89 14.08
C MET A 238 0.08 -22.00 13.08
N GLU A 239 -0.26 -23.20 13.55
CA GLU A 239 -0.81 -24.25 12.67
C GLU A 239 -2.19 -23.78 12.16
N ILE A 240 -2.47 -23.96 10.86
CA ILE A 240 -3.74 -23.57 10.23
C ILE A 240 -4.27 -24.74 9.37
N ASP A 241 -5.52 -24.66 8.93
CA ASP A 241 -6.25 -25.74 8.23
C ASP A 241 -6.76 -25.33 6.83
N GLY A 242 -6.57 -24.06 6.48
CA GLY A 242 -6.79 -23.47 5.17
C GLY A 242 -5.70 -22.44 4.90
N VAL A 243 -5.32 -22.26 3.63
CA VAL A 243 -4.38 -21.23 3.17
C VAL A 243 -4.94 -20.48 1.97
N GLY A 244 -4.62 -19.19 1.85
CA GLY A 244 -4.84 -18.41 0.65
C GLY A 244 -3.71 -18.52 -0.38
N GLY A 245 -4.00 -18.08 -1.61
CA GLY A 245 -3.10 -18.21 -2.77
C GLY A 245 -2.01 -17.15 -2.93
N VAL A 246 -2.07 -16.07 -2.15
CA VAL A 246 -1.34 -14.82 -2.39
C VAL A 246 0.17 -14.96 -2.21
N SER A 247 0.59 -15.71 -1.20
CA SER A 247 2.00 -16.01 -0.92
C SER A 247 2.09 -17.33 -0.17
N ILE A 248 2.65 -18.37 -0.81
CA ILE A 248 2.84 -19.69 -0.19
C ILE A 248 4.24 -20.18 -0.49
N LEU A 249 5.07 -20.34 0.54
CA LEU A 249 6.32 -21.09 0.42
C LEU A 249 6.08 -22.54 0.84
N ALA A 250 6.37 -23.49 -0.04
CA ALA A 250 6.22 -24.91 0.25
C ALA A 250 7.44 -25.71 -0.25
N LYS A 251 7.80 -26.77 0.47
CA LYS A 251 8.89 -27.67 0.05
C LYS A 251 8.46 -28.44 -1.18
N ALA A 252 9.32 -28.51 -2.19
CA ALA A 252 9.02 -29.20 -3.46
C ALA A 252 8.64 -30.68 -3.27
N ARG A 253 9.07 -31.30 -2.16
CA ARG A 253 8.69 -32.67 -1.77
C ARG A 253 7.19 -32.84 -1.51
N VAL A 254 6.48 -31.82 -1.02
CA VAL A 254 5.02 -31.84 -0.74
C VAL A 254 4.25 -32.15 -2.03
N PHE A 255 4.58 -31.41 -3.09
CA PHE A 255 4.00 -31.63 -4.41
C PHE A 255 4.42 -32.97 -5.04
N ARG A 256 5.68 -33.40 -4.83
CA ARG A 256 6.16 -34.71 -5.30
C ARG A 256 5.51 -35.90 -4.57
N SER A 257 5.03 -35.73 -3.34
CA SER A 257 4.22 -36.73 -2.63
C SER A 257 2.76 -36.77 -3.07
N GLY A 258 2.34 -35.92 -4.01
CA GLY A 258 0.99 -35.92 -4.59
C GLY A 258 0.02 -34.89 -3.99
N VAL A 259 0.47 -34.05 -3.05
CA VAL A 259 -0.34 -32.93 -2.55
C VAL A 259 -0.41 -31.84 -3.62
N HIS A 260 -1.59 -31.34 -3.93
CA HIS A 260 -1.82 -30.34 -4.97
C HIS A 260 -3.09 -29.53 -4.67
N PHE A 261 -3.45 -28.58 -5.53
CA PHE A 261 -4.69 -27.81 -5.38
C PHE A 261 -5.88 -28.63 -5.91
N PRO A 262 -6.87 -29.05 -5.10
CA PRO A 262 -8.01 -29.82 -5.62
C PRO A 262 -8.88 -28.98 -6.57
N ALA A 263 -9.05 -29.47 -7.80
CA ALA A 263 -9.94 -28.90 -8.82
C ALA A 263 -11.38 -29.47 -8.77
N PHE A 264 -11.71 -30.09 -7.64
CA PHE A 264 -12.97 -30.73 -7.28
C PHE A 264 -13.23 -30.42 -5.80
N SER A 265 -14.39 -30.81 -5.24
CA SER A 265 -14.59 -30.63 -3.80
C SER A 265 -13.80 -31.67 -3.02
N PHE A 266 -12.92 -31.23 -2.12
CA PHE A 266 -12.16 -32.05 -1.21
C PHE A 266 -12.41 -31.55 0.21
N GLU A 267 -13.05 -32.36 1.05
CA GLU A 267 -13.48 -31.97 2.42
C GLU A 267 -14.34 -30.70 2.48
N LYS A 268 -15.12 -30.44 1.42
CA LYS A 268 -15.88 -29.19 1.18
C LYS A 268 -15.02 -27.96 0.88
N HIS A 269 -13.75 -28.13 0.50
CA HIS A 269 -12.86 -27.06 0.04
C HIS A 269 -12.40 -27.33 -1.41
N ALA A 270 -11.80 -26.31 -2.02
CA ALA A 270 -11.16 -26.42 -3.33
C ALA A 270 -9.89 -25.56 -3.35
N GLU A 271 -9.09 -25.67 -4.41
CA GLU A 271 -7.96 -24.78 -4.67
C GLU A 271 -6.96 -24.67 -3.50
N THR A 272 -6.70 -23.48 -2.97
CA THR A 272 -5.68 -23.24 -1.93
C THR A 272 -6.15 -23.70 -0.56
N GLU A 273 -7.44 -23.54 -0.22
CA GLU A 273 -8.02 -24.03 1.02
C GLU A 273 -8.01 -25.57 1.09
N GLY A 274 -8.33 -26.24 -0.03
CA GLY A 274 -8.23 -27.70 -0.10
C GLY A 274 -6.80 -28.24 -0.13
N PHE A 275 -5.82 -27.43 -0.55
CA PHE A 275 -4.39 -27.70 -0.33
C PHE A 275 -3.98 -27.47 1.13
N GLY A 276 -4.61 -26.50 1.80
CA GLY A 276 -4.44 -26.18 3.22
C GLY A 276 -4.88 -27.27 4.19
N LYS A 277 -5.63 -28.29 3.73
CA LYS A 277 -5.90 -29.53 4.48
C LYS A 277 -4.67 -30.43 4.68
N PHE A 278 -3.52 -30.06 4.10
CA PHE A 278 -2.22 -30.60 4.50
C PHE A 278 -1.71 -29.94 5.81
N SER A 279 -0.59 -30.40 6.38
CA SER A 279 0.03 -29.70 7.51
C SER A 279 0.66 -28.38 7.04
N VAL A 280 0.06 -27.26 7.43
CA VAL A 280 0.43 -25.90 7.00
C VAL A 280 0.58 -24.97 8.21
N VAL A 281 1.42 -23.93 8.08
CA VAL A 281 1.70 -22.95 9.14
C VAL A 281 1.50 -21.52 8.63
N GLY A 282 0.83 -20.68 9.40
CA GLY A 282 0.75 -19.24 9.20
C GLY A 282 1.64 -18.46 10.16
N LEU A 283 2.12 -17.30 9.71
CA LEU A 283 2.78 -16.30 10.55
C LEU A 283 1.84 -15.11 10.77
N PRO A 284 1.08 -15.02 11.88
CA PRO A 284 0.06 -13.99 12.08
C PRO A 284 0.61 -12.55 12.11
N HIS A 285 1.90 -12.35 12.37
CA HIS A 285 2.49 -11.02 12.52
C HIS A 285 3.44 -10.64 11.37
N TYR A 286 4.03 -11.62 10.67
CA TYR A 286 4.80 -11.38 9.45
C TYR A 286 3.85 -10.97 8.31
N THR A 287 3.78 -9.68 8.02
CA THR A 287 2.74 -9.10 7.13
C THR A 287 3.30 -8.74 5.76
N ILE A 288 2.61 -9.15 4.70
CA ILE A 288 2.75 -8.62 3.34
C ILE A 288 1.50 -7.86 2.92
N TRP A 289 1.63 -7.01 1.91
CA TRP A 289 0.58 -6.09 1.48
C TRP A 289 0.14 -6.39 0.06
N HIS A 290 -1.16 -6.61 -0.10
CA HIS A 290 -1.85 -6.70 -1.38
C HIS A 290 -2.27 -5.31 -1.85
N LEU A 291 -2.22 -5.07 -3.17
CA LEU A 291 -2.63 -3.80 -3.77
C LEU A 291 -4.09 -3.45 -3.44
N TYR A 292 -4.33 -2.16 -3.20
CA TYR A 292 -5.67 -1.60 -3.13
C TYR A 292 -6.27 -1.40 -4.52
N GLU A 293 -7.32 -2.17 -4.82
CA GLU A 293 -8.20 -1.93 -5.98
C GLU A 293 -9.43 -1.11 -5.51
N PRO A 294 -9.59 0.14 -5.94
CA PRO A 294 -10.74 0.97 -5.58
C PRO A 294 -12.03 0.46 -6.24
N SER A 295 -13.14 0.44 -5.50
CA SER A 295 -14.47 0.21 -6.09
C SER A 295 -14.95 1.43 -6.89
N VAL A 296 -16.06 1.27 -7.62
CA VAL A 296 -16.68 2.37 -8.38
C VAL A 296 -17.07 3.55 -7.48
N ASP A 297 -17.49 3.28 -6.24
CA ASP A 297 -17.86 4.33 -5.29
C ASP A 297 -16.63 4.96 -4.63
N ASP A 298 -15.55 4.21 -4.44
CA ASP A 298 -14.25 4.77 -4.00
C ASP A 298 -13.66 5.71 -5.06
N ILE A 299 -13.77 5.35 -6.35
CA ILE A 299 -13.33 6.21 -7.47
C ILE A 299 -14.11 7.52 -7.46
N ARG A 300 -15.44 7.47 -7.33
CA ARG A 300 -16.28 8.68 -7.22
C ARG A 300 -15.87 9.56 -6.04
N HIS A 301 -15.64 8.96 -4.87
CA HIS A 301 -15.25 9.72 -3.69
C HIS A 301 -13.87 10.36 -3.85
N MET A 302 -12.90 9.66 -4.47
CA MET A 302 -11.59 10.22 -4.82
C MET A 302 -11.70 11.39 -5.80
N GLU A 303 -12.56 11.28 -6.83
CA GLU A 303 -12.84 12.38 -7.76
C GLU A 303 -13.43 13.60 -7.04
N GLU A 304 -14.40 13.40 -6.13
CA GLU A 304 -14.99 14.47 -5.31
C GLU A 304 -13.95 15.17 -4.42
N MET A 305 -13.12 14.42 -3.70
CA MET A 305 -12.06 14.98 -2.86
C MET A 305 -11.00 15.73 -3.66
N GLU A 306 -10.65 15.26 -4.86
CA GLU A 306 -9.73 15.95 -5.76
C GLU A 306 -10.32 17.28 -6.27
N GLN A 307 -11.62 17.31 -6.61
CA GLN A 307 -12.29 18.59 -6.93
C GLN A 307 -12.30 19.55 -5.74
N GLU A 308 -12.57 19.07 -4.52
CA GLU A 308 -12.47 19.89 -3.31
C GLU A 308 -11.04 20.41 -3.05
N ARG A 309 -10.02 19.58 -3.27
CA ARG A 309 -8.61 19.97 -3.10
C ARG A 309 -8.23 21.06 -4.09
N LEU A 310 -8.55 20.89 -5.37
CA LEU A 310 -8.31 21.88 -6.41
C LEU A 310 -9.07 23.19 -6.15
N ALA A 311 -10.30 23.12 -5.62
CA ALA A 311 -11.06 24.30 -5.22
C ALA A 311 -10.41 25.04 -4.03
N LYS A 312 -9.94 24.32 -3.00
CA LYS A 312 -9.22 24.89 -1.85
C LYS A 312 -7.89 25.53 -2.29
N GLU A 313 -7.09 24.84 -3.11
CA GLU A 313 -5.84 25.38 -3.66
C GLU A 313 -6.07 26.65 -4.51
N ALA A 314 -7.16 26.68 -5.29
CA ALA A 314 -7.55 27.86 -6.05
C ALA A 314 -8.01 29.02 -5.14
N GLU A 315 -8.76 28.75 -4.06
CA GLU A 315 -9.17 29.75 -3.08
C GLU A 315 -7.97 30.32 -2.31
N GLU A 316 -7.07 29.46 -1.81
CA GLU A 316 -5.84 29.86 -1.13
C GLU A 316 -4.95 30.72 -2.04
N LYS A 317 -4.79 30.32 -3.30
CA LYS A 317 -4.06 31.13 -4.28
C LYS A 317 -4.72 32.47 -4.56
N ALA A 318 -6.04 32.50 -4.75
CA ALA A 318 -6.79 33.74 -4.95
C ALA A 318 -6.72 34.66 -3.73
N ARG A 319 -6.73 34.09 -2.52
CA ARG A 319 -6.54 34.79 -1.25
C ARG A 319 -5.12 35.36 -1.14
N ALA A 320 -4.09 34.58 -1.43
CA ALA A 320 -2.69 35.04 -1.42
C ALA A 320 -2.46 36.16 -2.45
N GLU A 321 -3.04 36.05 -3.65
CA GLU A 321 -3.01 37.13 -4.66
C GLU A 321 -3.74 38.39 -4.18
N ARG A 322 -4.85 38.25 -3.46
CA ARG A 322 -5.61 39.37 -2.89
C ARG A 322 -4.87 40.04 -1.74
N GLU A 323 -4.29 39.26 -0.83
CA GLU A 323 -3.45 39.76 0.27
C GLU A 323 -2.20 40.48 -0.26
N LYS A 324 -1.58 39.94 -1.32
CA LYS A 324 -0.48 40.63 -2.03
C LYS A 324 -0.94 41.97 -2.64
N LYS A 325 -2.05 41.99 -3.40
CA LYS A 325 -2.60 43.24 -3.98
C LYS A 325 -2.97 44.28 -2.91
N ILE A 326 -3.48 43.85 -1.76
CA ILE A 326 -3.77 44.74 -0.62
C ILE A 326 -2.47 45.31 -0.05
N LYS A 327 -1.43 44.48 0.12
CA LYS A 327 -0.12 44.92 0.61
C LYS A 327 0.54 45.92 -0.35
N ASP A 328 0.61 45.58 -1.64
CA ASP A 328 1.18 46.44 -2.68
C ASP A 328 0.47 47.82 -2.70
N ALA A 329 -0.88 47.84 -2.59
CA ALA A 329 -1.66 49.08 -2.48
C ALA A 329 -1.46 49.85 -1.15
N PHE A 330 -1.15 49.15 -0.04
CA PHE A 330 -0.83 49.78 1.24
C PHE A 330 0.57 50.41 1.25
N ASP A 331 1.55 49.77 0.60
CA ASP A 331 2.90 50.30 0.44
C ASP A 331 2.90 51.54 -0.50
N ASP A 332 2.12 51.52 -1.58
CA ASP A 332 1.89 52.69 -2.46
C ASP A 332 1.22 53.86 -1.71
N THR A 333 0.14 53.60 -0.96
CA THR A 333 -0.55 54.67 -0.21
C THR A 333 0.27 55.23 0.95
N ASN A 334 1.09 54.40 1.61
CA ASN A 334 2.03 54.88 2.63
C ASN A 334 3.14 55.76 2.00
N THR A 335 3.67 55.36 0.84
CA THR A 335 4.64 56.17 0.07
C THR A 335 4.04 57.52 -0.34
N GLN A 336 2.79 57.55 -0.78
CA GLN A 336 2.08 58.79 -1.14
C GLN A 336 1.81 59.68 0.08
N TRP A 337 1.44 59.08 1.22
CA TRP A 337 1.28 59.79 2.50
C TRP A 337 2.59 60.41 3.01
N GLU A 338 3.73 59.73 2.89
CA GLU A 338 5.03 60.31 3.24
C GLU A 338 5.39 61.51 2.36
N GLN A 339 5.13 61.43 1.04
CA GLN A 339 5.33 62.55 0.12
C GLN A 339 4.44 63.74 0.48
N ASP A 340 3.16 63.54 0.77
CA ASP A 340 2.22 64.62 1.08
C ASP A 340 2.49 65.22 2.47
N LYS A 341 2.93 64.41 3.45
CA LYS A 341 3.45 64.89 4.73
C LYS A 341 4.69 65.77 4.56
N SER A 342 5.60 65.39 3.67
CA SER A 342 6.80 66.18 3.32
C SER A 342 6.42 67.51 2.65
N LYS A 343 5.49 67.49 1.68
CA LYS A 343 4.94 68.71 1.05
C LYS A 343 4.29 69.65 2.08
N MET A 344 3.42 69.13 2.95
CA MET A 344 2.79 69.92 4.01
C MET A 344 3.81 70.53 4.98
N GLN A 345 4.86 69.78 5.36
CA GLN A 345 5.94 70.32 6.20
C GLN A 345 6.74 71.43 5.50
N ASN A 346 6.94 71.34 4.19
CA ASN A 346 7.64 72.37 3.42
C ASN A 346 6.75 73.61 3.24
N MET A 347 5.47 73.45 2.87
CA MET A 347 4.49 74.53 2.84
C MET A 347 4.36 75.23 4.20
N ALA A 348 4.35 74.50 5.32
CA ALA A 348 4.30 75.08 6.65
C ALA A 348 5.59 75.83 7.05
N LYS A 349 6.74 75.47 6.47
CA LYS A 349 8.01 76.22 6.62
C LYS A 349 8.03 77.46 5.74
N GLU A 350 7.47 77.40 4.53
CA GLU A 350 7.33 78.53 3.61
C GLU A 350 6.33 79.56 4.15
N ALA A 351 5.15 79.14 4.60
CA ALA A 351 4.19 80.01 5.28
C ALA A 351 4.75 80.65 6.56
N ASN A 352 5.57 79.93 7.34
CA ASN A 352 6.30 80.52 8.49
C ASN A 352 7.42 81.48 8.07
N LYS A 353 7.98 81.34 6.85
CA LYS A 353 8.92 82.29 6.27
C LYS A 353 8.21 83.56 5.83
N GLU A 354 7.11 83.44 5.09
CA GLU A 354 6.27 84.57 4.65
C GLU A 354 5.64 85.31 5.84
N ALA A 355 5.24 84.59 6.89
CA ALA A 355 4.79 85.19 8.16
C ALA A 355 5.92 85.96 8.87
N LYS A 356 7.17 85.49 8.80
CA LYS A 356 8.32 86.22 9.36
C LYS A 356 8.70 87.44 8.51
N GLU A 357 8.74 87.30 7.18
CA GLU A 357 9.05 88.40 6.26
C GLU A 357 7.97 89.50 6.25
N SER A 358 6.70 89.17 6.52
CA SER A 358 5.63 90.16 6.73
C SER A 358 5.67 90.81 8.12
N THR A 359 6.18 90.12 9.14
CA THR A 359 6.31 90.68 10.51
C THR A 359 7.56 91.58 10.68
N GLU A 360 8.58 91.44 9.84
CA GLU A 360 9.79 92.30 9.87
C GLU A 360 9.63 93.66 9.16
N LYS A 361 8.47 93.96 8.57
CA LYS A 361 8.17 95.26 7.91
C LYS A 361 7.13 96.14 8.60
N SER A 362 6.95 96.00 9.92
CA SER A 362 6.35 97.08 10.72
C SER A 362 6.64 96.97 12.22
N ASN A 363 7.70 97.60 12.72
CA ASN A 363 7.75 97.96 14.13
C ASN A 363 8.72 99.11 14.45
N SER A 364 8.16 100.26 14.83
CA SER A 364 8.92 101.36 15.44
C SER A 364 8.06 102.08 16.49
N GLY A 365 8.33 101.81 17.77
CA GLY A 365 8.08 102.77 18.85
C GLY A 365 6.92 102.49 19.83
N SER A 366 7.29 102.47 21.11
CA SER A 366 6.53 103.05 22.24
C SER A 366 5.39 102.28 22.94
N SER A 367 5.80 101.49 23.95
CA SER A 367 5.41 101.62 25.37
C SER A 367 3.99 101.30 25.92
N LYS A 368 4.04 100.60 27.07
CA LYS A 368 3.21 100.66 28.31
C LYS A 368 2.04 99.68 28.56
N ASP A 369 2.18 99.04 29.74
CA ASP A 369 1.21 98.64 30.77
C ASP A 369 0.05 97.67 30.45
N SER A 370 0.11 96.46 31.03
CA SER A 370 -0.75 96.00 32.16
C SER A 370 -0.87 94.46 32.30
N LYS A 371 -0.83 93.97 33.55
CA LYS A 371 -1.27 92.63 34.02
C LYS A 371 -2.81 92.63 34.22
N PRO A 372 -3.53 91.52 34.50
CA PRO A 372 -3.11 90.15 34.94
C PRO A 372 -3.76 89.03 34.06
N ASN A 373 -3.98 87.74 34.42
CA ASN A 373 -3.79 86.93 35.65
C ASN A 373 -3.73 85.39 35.37
N SER A 374 -3.54 84.59 36.44
CA SER A 374 -4.15 83.26 36.82
C SER A 374 -4.85 82.36 35.76
N ASN A 375 -4.81 81.02 35.82
CA ASN A 375 -4.50 80.09 36.93
C ASN A 375 -4.11 78.68 36.40
N GLN A 376 -3.28 77.87 37.09
CA GLN A 376 -3.65 76.71 37.96
C GLN A 376 -4.58 75.65 37.29
N GLU A 377 -4.38 74.32 37.41
CA GLU A 377 -3.42 73.56 38.24
C GLU A 377 -3.23 72.10 37.77
N GLU A 378 -2.20 71.48 38.37
CA GLU A 378 -1.94 70.05 38.71
C GLU A 378 -2.94 68.96 38.23
N ALA A 379 -2.52 67.84 37.63
CA ALA A 379 -1.53 66.83 38.04
C ALA A 379 -2.00 65.85 39.14
N ARG A 380 -1.91 64.54 38.84
CA ARG A 380 -1.65 63.34 39.68
C ARG A 380 -2.41 62.11 39.13
N ASP A 381 -2.08 60.87 39.47
CA ASP A 381 -0.79 60.18 39.62
C ASP A 381 -1.09 58.66 39.75
N SER A 382 -0.13 57.81 39.36
CA SER A 382 0.11 56.41 39.78
C SER A 382 -1.05 55.46 40.15
N LYS A 383 -1.02 54.24 39.56
CA LYS A 383 -0.47 53.06 40.27
C LYS A 383 -0.25 51.81 39.39
N LYS A 384 0.81 51.08 39.72
CA LYS A 384 1.10 49.70 39.31
C LYS A 384 0.26 48.72 40.15
N THR A 385 0.17 47.45 39.74
CA THR A 385 0.86 46.30 40.41
C THR A 385 0.82 45.06 39.49
N GLN A 386 1.82 44.18 39.60
CA GLN A 386 1.94 42.89 38.89
C GLN A 386 1.25 41.77 39.67
N GLU A 387 0.92 40.63 39.05
CA GLU A 387 1.43 39.32 39.50
C GLU A 387 1.21 38.20 38.47
N GLN A 388 1.71 37.00 38.77
CA GLN A 388 2.20 36.00 37.81
C GLN A 388 1.90 34.56 38.30
N LYS A 389 1.95 33.57 37.38
CA LYS A 389 1.79 32.10 37.56
C LYS A 389 0.32 31.65 37.68
N GLY A 390 -0.13 30.51 37.13
CA GLY A 390 0.54 29.45 36.36
C GLY A 390 0.64 28.12 37.13
N LEU A 391 0.04 27.05 36.60
CA LEU A 391 0.38 25.64 36.89
C LEU A 391 -0.21 24.70 35.81
N ALA A 392 0.23 23.44 35.80
CA ALA A 392 -0.07 22.42 34.79
C ALA A 392 -0.71 21.15 35.40
N ASP A 393 -0.86 20.13 34.55
CA ASP A 393 -1.10 18.70 34.81
C ASP A 393 -2.52 18.23 35.19
N ALA A 394 -3.13 17.51 34.23
CA ALA A 394 -3.89 16.26 34.40
C ALA A 394 -3.89 15.50 33.07
#